data_AF-A0A5C7NBK3-F1
#
_entry.id   AF-A0A5C7NBK3-F1
#
_cell.length_a   1.000
_cell.length_b   1.000
_cell.length_c   1.000
_cell.angle_alpha   90.00
_cell.angle_beta   90.00
_cell.angle_gamma   90.00
#
_symmetry.space_group_name_H-M   'P 1'
#
loop_
_entity.id
_entity.type
_entity.pdbx_description
1 polymer ?
#
loop_
_entity_poly.entity_id
_entity_poly.type
_entity_poly.pdbx_seq_one_letter_code
_entity_poly.pdbx_strand_id
1 'polypeptide(L)'
;METKENKSAKQSSGNSMIRNIAVGVITPVLAAAIIYFLGFNKGDDKAEFRKKKEATEKVWTSYIQNKEIFSTVMKKLGGSEDIEAVRSSINHEIETTISNLDNVKKEPNADQRVYSSIDITIQQMKDMKPLMNKFLDDMTAFVATNPTEEQGMAYIQQLSIDLQKKMGQLSQRDSMRLATYYDGMNKDYSITLPRTAGIRKDEE
;
A
#
# COMPACT_ATOMS: atom_id res chain seq x y z
N MET A 1 -27.63 -40.30 41.30
CA MET A 1 -28.58 -39.83 40.28
C MET A 1 -27.78 -39.27 39.12
N GLU A 2 -27.66 -40.02 38.04
CA GLU A 2 -27.35 -39.55 36.68
C GLU A 2 -28.48 -38.58 36.23
N THR A 3 -28.41 -37.70 35.23
CA THR A 3 -27.66 -37.62 33.97
C THR A 3 -27.90 -36.23 33.32
N LYS A 4 -27.12 -35.91 32.27
CA LYS A 4 -27.40 -35.06 31.06
C LYS A 4 -26.86 -33.62 30.96
N GLU A 5 -25.67 -33.54 30.37
CA GLU A 5 -25.37 -33.00 29.02
C GLU A 5 -26.16 -31.81 28.40
N ASN A 6 -25.36 -30.78 28.08
CA ASN A 6 -25.10 -30.21 26.73
C ASN A 6 -26.07 -29.16 26.13
N LYS A 7 -25.55 -27.93 25.89
CA LYS A 7 -25.45 -27.32 24.55
C LYS A 7 -24.63 -26.02 24.51
N SER A 8 -23.69 -26.02 23.57
CA SER A 8 -22.88 -24.90 23.07
C SER A 8 -23.70 -23.86 22.28
N ALA A 9 -23.29 -22.59 22.30
CA ALA A 9 -23.13 -21.78 21.07
C ALA A 9 -22.48 -20.39 21.30
N LYS A 10 -21.38 -20.17 20.55
CA LYS A 10 -20.96 -18.96 19.81
C LYS A 10 -20.52 -17.67 20.54
N GLN A 11 -19.18 -17.54 20.59
CA GLN A 11 -18.38 -16.56 19.82
C GLN A 11 -18.56 -15.05 20.09
N SER A 12 -17.55 -14.45 20.74
CA SER A 12 -17.14 -13.06 20.50
C SER A 12 -15.60 -12.98 20.52
N SER A 13 -14.98 -13.45 19.44
CA SER A 13 -13.51 -13.42 19.24
C SER A 13 -13.02 -12.15 18.52
N GLY A 14 -13.88 -11.14 18.31
CA GLY A 14 -13.55 -9.90 17.61
C GLY A 14 -13.03 -8.77 18.50
N ASN A 15 -13.33 -8.80 19.81
CA ASN A 15 -13.05 -7.67 20.71
C ASN A 15 -11.62 -7.69 21.30
N SER A 16 -10.96 -8.86 21.34
CA SER A 16 -9.59 -9.00 21.90
C SER A 16 -8.50 -8.60 20.90
N MET A 17 -8.71 -8.79 19.60
CA MET A 17 -7.71 -8.48 18.58
C MET A 17 -7.56 -6.96 18.36
N ILE A 18 -8.67 -6.23 18.34
CA ILE A 18 -8.68 -4.76 18.23
C ILE A 18 -8.10 -4.10 19.48
N ARG A 19 -8.37 -4.66 20.67
CA ARG A 19 -7.80 -4.17 21.94
C ARG A 19 -6.28 -4.37 21.99
N ASN A 20 -5.76 -5.46 21.45
CA ASN A 20 -4.32 -5.71 21.37
C ASN A 20 -3.62 -4.83 20.33
N ILE A 21 -4.27 -4.55 19.20
CA ILE A 21 -3.76 -3.59 18.20
C ILE A 21 -3.79 -2.15 18.76
N ALA A 22 -4.88 -1.76 19.43
CA ALA A 22 -5.00 -0.44 20.04
C ALA A 22 -3.97 -0.25 21.16
N VAL A 23 -3.80 -1.22 22.06
CA VAL A 23 -2.79 -1.14 23.14
C VAL A 23 -1.37 -1.15 22.57
N GLY A 24 -1.09 -1.96 21.53
CA GLY A 24 0.23 -2.01 20.88
C GLY A 24 0.64 -0.73 20.14
N VAL A 25 -0.32 0.07 19.66
CA VAL A 25 -0.07 1.36 18.98
C VAL A 25 -0.09 2.54 19.97
N ILE A 26 -0.91 2.47 21.02
CA ILE A 26 -1.06 3.56 21.99
C ILE A 26 0.13 3.62 22.96
N THR A 27 0.71 2.49 23.37
CA THR A 27 1.82 2.48 24.33
C THR A 27 3.11 3.15 23.81
N PRO A 28 3.55 2.94 22.55
CA PRO A 28 4.69 3.67 21.98
C PRO A 28 4.41 5.16 21.79
N VAL A 29 3.17 5.53 21.40
CA VAL A 29 2.76 6.92 21.20
C VAL A 29 2.71 7.69 22.53
N LEU A 30 2.25 7.06 23.61
CA LEU A 30 2.29 7.62 24.96
C LEU A 30 3.72 7.70 25.51
N ALA A 31 4.56 6.70 25.27
CA ALA A 31 5.97 6.74 25.66
C ALA A 31 6.74 7.87 24.94
N ALA A 32 6.50 8.05 23.63
CA ALA A 32 7.08 9.15 22.85
C ALA A 32 6.57 10.52 23.32
N ALA A 33 5.28 10.63 23.67
CA ALA A 33 4.71 11.85 24.23
C ALA A 33 5.28 12.20 25.61
N ILE A 34 5.52 11.19 26.48
CA ILE A 34 6.16 11.37 27.79
C ILE A 34 7.64 11.77 27.63
N ILE A 35 8.37 11.17 26.69
CA ILE A 35 9.77 11.55 26.39
C ILE A 35 9.86 12.99 25.87
N TYR A 36 8.90 13.41 25.02
CA TYR A 36 8.83 14.79 24.53
C TYR A 36 8.44 15.78 25.65
N PHE A 37 7.58 15.37 26.59
CA PHE A 37 7.14 16.21 27.72
C PHE A 37 8.18 16.30 28.86
N LEU A 38 9.04 15.30 29.03
CA LEU A 38 10.06 15.24 30.10
C LEU A 38 11.40 15.90 29.76
N GLY A 39 11.57 16.49 28.57
CA GLY A 39 12.66 17.43 28.31
C GLY A 39 14.08 16.85 28.37
N PHE A 40 14.29 15.61 27.93
CA PHE A 40 15.64 15.04 27.72
C PHE A 40 16.37 15.61 26.49
N ASN A 41 16.15 16.88 26.14
CA ASN A 41 16.83 17.52 25.00
C ASN A 41 18.20 18.08 25.43
N LYS A 42 19.25 17.26 25.41
CA LYS A 42 20.64 17.75 25.47
C LYS A 42 21.36 17.45 24.15
N GLY A 43 21.58 18.50 23.34
CA GLY A 43 22.62 18.59 22.30
C GLY A 43 22.54 17.60 21.13
N ASP A 44 22.92 16.35 21.38
CA ASP A 44 23.09 15.30 20.38
C ASP A 44 21.74 14.76 19.87
N ASP A 45 20.72 14.70 20.73
CA ASP A 45 19.36 14.27 20.36
C ASP A 45 18.72 15.17 19.30
N LYS A 46 19.07 16.46 19.27
CA LYS A 46 18.55 17.39 18.25
C LYS A 46 19.20 17.15 16.88
N ALA A 47 20.49 16.79 16.85
CA ALA A 47 21.19 16.50 15.60
C ALA A 47 20.73 15.15 15.02
N GLU A 48 20.56 14.14 15.87
CA GLU A 48 20.01 12.84 15.47
C GLU A 48 18.55 12.96 15.01
N PHE A 49 17.71 13.72 15.73
CA PHE A 49 16.34 14.00 15.32
C PHE A 49 16.27 14.68 13.95
N ARG A 50 17.13 15.68 13.68
CA ARG A 50 17.20 16.35 12.37
C ARG A 50 17.62 15.40 11.26
N LYS A 51 18.66 14.59 11.49
CA LYS A 51 19.11 13.57 10.51
C LYS A 51 17.99 12.57 10.20
N LYS A 52 17.27 12.12 11.23
CA LYS A 52 16.15 11.19 11.07
C LYS A 52 14.99 11.83 10.30
N LYS A 53 14.67 13.09 10.60
CA LYS A 53 13.68 13.88 9.87
C LYS A 53 14.04 14.00 8.39
N GLU A 54 15.24 14.46 8.07
CA GLU A 54 15.72 14.63 6.70
C GLU A 54 15.73 13.30 5.92
N ALA A 55 16.20 12.23 6.54
CA ALA A 55 16.16 10.89 5.95
C ALA A 55 14.71 10.43 5.71
N THR A 56 13.80 10.68 6.66
CA THR A 56 12.37 10.34 6.51
C THR A 56 11.72 11.10 5.35
N GLU A 57 11.98 12.41 5.22
CA GLU A 57 11.47 13.22 4.11
C GLU A 57 12.01 12.72 2.76
N LYS A 58 13.31 12.42 2.68
CA LYS A 58 13.95 11.88 1.47
C LYS A 58 13.32 10.56 1.06
N VAL A 59 13.26 9.60 1.98
CA VAL A 59 12.73 8.25 1.71
C VAL A 59 11.24 8.33 1.37
N TRP A 60 10.46 9.16 2.06
CA TRP A 60 9.05 9.37 1.74
C TRP A 60 8.85 9.97 0.33
N THR A 61 9.68 10.95 -0.05
CA THR A 61 9.61 11.56 -1.38
C THR A 61 9.89 10.53 -2.47
N SER A 62 10.94 9.72 -2.32
CA SER A 62 11.25 8.64 -3.27
C SER A 62 10.17 7.57 -3.31
N TYR A 63 9.55 7.25 -2.16
CA TYR A 63 8.40 6.35 -2.07
C TYR A 63 7.22 6.87 -2.91
N ILE A 64 6.86 8.14 -2.78
CA ILE A 64 5.75 8.73 -3.53
C ILE A 64 6.08 8.85 -5.03
N GLN A 65 7.30 9.21 -5.39
CA GLN A 65 7.76 9.26 -6.80
C GLN A 65 7.59 7.92 -7.51
N ASN A 66 8.01 6.81 -6.87
CA ASN A 66 7.87 5.48 -7.46
C ASN A 66 6.41 5.09 -7.68
N LYS A 67 5.50 5.49 -6.78
CA LYS A 67 4.06 5.25 -6.95
C LYS A 67 3.47 6.03 -8.13
N GLU A 68 3.93 7.26 -8.36
CA GLU A 68 3.46 8.07 -9.48
C GLU A 68 3.99 7.60 -10.83
N ILE A 69 5.26 7.18 -10.88
CA ILE A 69 5.84 6.55 -12.08
C ILE A 69 5.01 5.32 -12.44
N PHE A 70 4.81 4.42 -11.47
CA PHE A 70 3.97 3.23 -11.65
C PHE A 70 2.57 3.59 -12.18
N SER A 71 1.88 4.52 -11.51
CA SER A 71 0.54 4.93 -11.95
C SER A 71 0.53 5.54 -13.36
N THR A 72 1.57 6.26 -13.75
CA THR A 72 1.69 6.89 -15.06
C THR A 72 1.92 5.84 -16.14
N VAL A 73 2.82 4.88 -15.90
CA VAL A 73 3.06 3.76 -16.83
C VAL A 73 1.78 2.95 -17.00
N MET A 74 1.14 2.55 -15.91
CA MET A 74 -0.09 1.75 -15.95
C MET A 74 -1.24 2.44 -16.71
N LYS A 75 -1.38 3.77 -16.61
CA LYS A 75 -2.38 4.52 -17.39
C LYS A 75 -2.12 4.51 -18.90
N LYS A 76 -0.85 4.37 -19.31
CA LYS A 76 -0.45 4.29 -20.72
C LYS A 76 -0.59 2.87 -21.28
N LEU A 77 -0.73 1.86 -20.41
CA LEU A 77 -0.99 0.47 -20.80
C LEU A 77 -2.46 0.33 -21.21
N GLY A 78 -2.75 0.56 -22.49
CA GLY A 78 -4.09 0.41 -23.06
C GLY A 78 -4.16 0.51 -24.58
N GLY A 79 -3.02 0.54 -25.28
CA GLY A 79 -2.96 0.72 -26.74
C GLY A 79 -2.39 -0.46 -27.51
N SER A 80 -2.13 -1.60 -26.86
CA SER A 80 -1.63 -2.81 -27.53
C SER A 80 -2.78 -3.77 -27.84
N GLU A 81 -2.84 -4.26 -29.08
CA GLU A 81 -3.77 -5.32 -29.50
C GLU A 81 -3.33 -6.71 -29.02
N ASP A 82 -2.08 -6.84 -28.54
CA ASP A 82 -1.53 -8.09 -28.02
C ASP A 82 -1.63 -8.14 -26.48
N ILE A 83 -2.45 -9.08 -25.98
CA ILE A 83 -2.69 -9.34 -24.56
C ILE A 83 -1.41 -9.82 -23.86
N GLU A 84 -0.56 -10.60 -24.52
CA GLU A 84 0.68 -11.10 -23.92
C GLU A 84 1.74 -10.01 -23.79
N ALA A 85 1.80 -9.09 -24.75
CA ALA A 85 2.61 -7.88 -24.61
C ALA A 85 2.14 -7.02 -23.43
N VAL A 86 0.82 -6.83 -23.28
CA VAL A 86 0.23 -6.12 -22.12
C VAL A 86 0.58 -6.81 -20.81
N ARG A 87 0.44 -8.15 -20.74
CA ARG A 87 0.80 -8.98 -19.58
C ARG A 87 2.26 -8.76 -19.19
N SER A 88 3.17 -8.83 -20.16
CA SER A 88 4.61 -8.66 -19.96
C SER A 88 4.92 -7.27 -19.41
N SER A 89 4.37 -6.21 -20.01
CA SER A 89 4.56 -4.84 -19.54
C SER A 89 4.06 -4.59 -18.12
N ILE A 90 2.86 -5.10 -17.79
CA ILE A 90 2.30 -4.99 -16.44
C ILE A 90 3.22 -5.68 -15.42
N ASN A 91 3.61 -6.92 -15.70
CA ASN A 91 4.44 -7.70 -14.77
C ASN A 91 5.82 -7.08 -14.59
N HIS A 92 6.44 -6.61 -15.68
CA HIS A 92 7.71 -5.90 -15.64
C HIS A 92 7.63 -4.62 -14.80
N GLU A 93 6.59 -3.82 -14.98
CA GLU A 93 6.43 -2.55 -14.26
C GLU A 93 6.18 -2.79 -12.76
N ILE A 94 5.41 -3.82 -12.40
CA ILE A 94 5.23 -4.24 -11.01
C ILE A 94 6.57 -4.64 -10.37
N GLU A 95 7.36 -5.47 -11.04
CA GLU A 95 8.64 -5.96 -10.53
C GLU A 95 9.67 -4.83 -10.40
N THR A 96 9.74 -3.95 -11.41
CA THR A 96 10.59 -2.77 -11.38
C THR A 96 10.24 -1.85 -10.22
N THR A 97 8.94 -1.58 -10.01
CA THR A 97 8.51 -0.73 -8.90
C THR A 97 8.79 -1.36 -7.54
N ILE A 98 8.55 -2.66 -7.37
CA ILE A 98 8.93 -3.38 -6.15
C ILE A 98 10.43 -3.27 -5.88
N SER A 99 11.26 -3.51 -6.90
CA SER A 99 12.72 -3.41 -6.79
C SER A 99 13.18 -2.01 -6.38
N ASN A 100 12.61 -0.97 -7.00
CA ASN A 100 12.92 0.41 -6.66
C ASN A 100 12.52 0.74 -5.22
N LEU A 101 11.34 0.30 -4.79
CA LEU A 101 10.86 0.48 -3.42
C LEU A 101 11.75 -0.25 -2.40
N ASP A 102 12.19 -1.47 -2.68
CA ASP A 102 13.14 -2.19 -1.84
C ASP A 102 14.50 -1.49 -1.77
N ASN A 103 14.96 -0.86 -2.86
CA ASN A 103 16.16 -0.04 -2.86
C ASN A 103 16.01 1.23 -2.01
N VAL A 104 14.86 1.90 -2.06
CA VAL A 104 14.55 3.07 -1.22
C VAL A 104 14.65 2.74 0.27
N LYS A 105 14.31 1.51 0.67
CA LYS A 105 14.44 1.05 2.07
C LYS A 105 15.88 0.88 2.57
N LYS A 106 16.88 0.86 1.68
CA LYS A 106 18.29 0.72 2.06
C LYS A 106 18.89 2.02 2.62
N GLU A 107 18.24 3.15 2.37
CA GLU A 107 18.61 4.44 2.97
C GLU A 107 18.56 4.32 4.50
N PRO A 108 19.64 4.61 5.24
CA PRO A 108 19.66 4.46 6.69
C PRO A 108 18.93 5.60 7.39
N ASN A 109 18.60 5.39 8.67
CA ASN A 109 18.15 6.43 9.60
C ASN A 109 16.80 7.10 9.28
N ALA A 110 15.95 6.55 8.42
CA ALA A 110 14.58 7.05 8.27
C ALA A 110 13.65 6.46 9.36
N ASP A 111 12.48 7.07 9.54
CA ASP A 111 11.44 6.57 10.43
C ASP A 111 10.93 5.20 9.96
N GLN A 112 10.78 4.27 10.90
CA GLN A 112 10.28 2.91 10.63
C GLN A 112 8.90 2.89 9.98
N ARG A 113 8.07 3.91 10.22
CA ARG A 113 6.75 4.06 9.59
C ARG A 113 6.85 4.30 8.09
N VAL A 114 7.90 4.97 7.64
CA VAL A 114 8.20 5.16 6.21
C VAL A 114 8.49 3.80 5.56
N TYR A 115 9.36 2.99 6.16
CA TYR A 115 9.69 1.65 5.63
C TYR A 115 8.47 0.73 5.67
N SER A 116 7.69 0.80 6.75
CA SER A 116 6.45 0.04 6.88
C SER A 116 5.42 0.42 5.81
N SER A 117 5.36 1.69 5.41
CA SER A 117 4.50 2.16 4.32
C SER A 117 4.96 1.60 2.97
N ILE A 118 6.27 1.50 2.77
CA ILE A 118 6.86 0.87 1.59
C ILE A 118 6.53 -0.63 1.56
N ASP A 119 6.71 -1.35 2.67
CA ASP A 119 6.41 -2.78 2.77
C ASP A 119 4.96 -3.11 2.45
N ILE A 120 4.03 -2.31 3.00
CA ILE A 120 2.60 -2.42 2.68
C ILE A 120 2.38 -2.25 1.18
N THR A 121 3.01 -1.25 0.57
CA THR A 121 2.85 -0.95 -0.85
C THR A 121 3.43 -2.06 -1.74
N ILE A 122 4.60 -2.60 -1.38
CA ILE A 122 5.19 -3.76 -2.05
C ILE A 122 4.23 -4.96 -1.96
N GLN A 123 3.65 -5.22 -0.80
CA GLN A 123 2.70 -6.32 -0.65
C GLN A 123 1.43 -6.10 -1.49
N GLN A 124 0.89 -4.88 -1.53
CA GLN A 124 -0.21 -4.53 -2.43
C GLN A 124 0.15 -4.78 -3.91
N MET A 125 1.37 -4.46 -4.34
CA MET A 125 1.81 -4.75 -5.70
C MET A 125 1.91 -6.26 -5.98
N LYS A 126 2.42 -7.04 -5.02
CA LYS A 126 2.47 -8.50 -5.10
C LYS A 126 1.07 -9.12 -5.17
N ASP A 127 0.10 -8.57 -4.44
CA ASP A 127 -1.29 -9.02 -4.43
C ASP A 127 -2.06 -8.58 -5.70
N MET A 128 -1.69 -7.44 -6.27
CA MET A 128 -2.27 -6.93 -7.53
C MET A 128 -1.87 -7.76 -8.74
N LYS A 129 -0.60 -8.21 -8.81
CA LYS A 129 -0.07 -9.03 -9.92
C LYS A 129 -0.97 -10.22 -10.31
N PRO A 130 -1.38 -11.13 -9.39
CA PRO A 130 -2.27 -12.24 -9.74
C PRO A 130 -3.68 -11.79 -10.13
N LEU A 131 -4.19 -10.66 -9.63
CA LEU A 131 -5.49 -10.13 -10.03
C LEU A 131 -5.47 -9.66 -11.49
N MET A 132 -4.41 -8.96 -11.89
CA MET A 132 -4.22 -8.50 -13.26
C MET A 132 -4.00 -9.67 -14.22
N ASN A 133 -3.15 -10.62 -13.86
CA ASN A 133 -2.92 -11.81 -14.70
C ASN A 133 -4.20 -12.63 -14.87
N LYS A 134 -4.98 -12.83 -13.79
CA LYS A 134 -6.27 -13.52 -13.89
C LYS A 134 -7.24 -12.79 -14.82
N PHE A 135 -7.31 -11.46 -14.76
CA PHE A 135 -8.15 -10.68 -15.66
C PHE A 135 -7.78 -10.93 -17.14
N LEU A 136 -6.47 -10.93 -17.45
CA LEU A 136 -5.99 -11.22 -18.81
C LEU A 136 -6.25 -12.67 -19.21
N ASP A 137 -6.08 -13.64 -18.31
CA ASP A 137 -6.39 -15.05 -18.55
C ASP A 137 -7.88 -15.26 -18.84
N ASP A 138 -8.75 -14.64 -18.04
CA ASP A 138 -10.21 -14.70 -18.22
C ASP A 138 -10.63 -14.05 -19.55
N MET A 139 -9.95 -12.99 -19.99
CA MET A 139 -10.16 -12.36 -21.30
C MET A 139 -9.72 -13.27 -22.44
N THR A 140 -8.50 -13.80 -22.40
CA THR A 140 -7.97 -14.69 -23.44
C THR A 140 -8.82 -15.94 -23.60
N ALA A 141 -9.24 -16.55 -22.48
CA ALA A 141 -10.11 -17.72 -22.50
C ALA A 141 -11.47 -17.42 -23.15
N PHE A 142 -12.03 -16.23 -22.90
CA PHE A 142 -13.29 -15.82 -23.51
C PHE A 142 -13.17 -15.50 -25.00
N VAL A 143 -12.11 -14.80 -25.41
CA VAL A 143 -11.85 -14.55 -26.84
C VAL A 143 -11.73 -15.86 -27.62
N ALA A 144 -11.11 -16.89 -27.03
CA ALA A 144 -10.98 -18.21 -27.65
C ALA A 144 -12.33 -18.92 -27.90
N THR A 145 -13.43 -18.50 -27.27
CA THR A 145 -14.77 -19.04 -27.56
C THR A 145 -15.43 -18.41 -28.78
N ASN A 146 -14.76 -17.48 -29.48
CA ASN A 146 -15.28 -16.72 -30.62
C ASN A 146 -16.64 -16.05 -30.34
N PRO A 147 -16.74 -15.21 -29.29
CA PRO A 147 -17.99 -14.52 -28.94
C PRO A 147 -18.36 -13.49 -30.00
N THR A 148 -19.64 -13.09 -30.03
CA THR A 148 -20.03 -11.90 -30.80
C THR A 148 -19.45 -10.64 -30.14
N GLU A 149 -19.37 -9.52 -30.88
CA GLU A 149 -18.89 -8.25 -30.34
C GLU A 149 -19.70 -7.78 -29.12
N GLU A 150 -21.03 -7.94 -29.16
CA GLU A 150 -21.92 -7.59 -28.04
C GLU A 150 -21.63 -8.44 -26.80
N GLN A 151 -21.42 -9.75 -26.96
CA GLN A 151 -21.01 -10.65 -25.89
C GLN A 151 -19.61 -10.29 -25.36
N GLY A 152 -18.70 -9.94 -26.27
CA GLY A 152 -17.38 -9.33 -26.06
C GLY A 152 -17.41 -8.19 -25.05
N MET A 153 -18.15 -7.15 -25.42
CA MET A 153 -18.23 -5.91 -24.66
C MET A 153 -18.88 -6.10 -23.29
N ALA A 154 -19.98 -6.85 -23.22
CA ALA A 154 -20.66 -7.13 -21.96
C ALA A 154 -19.74 -7.89 -20.97
N TYR A 155 -19.00 -8.89 -21.47
CA TYR A 155 -18.10 -9.67 -20.65
C TYR A 155 -16.88 -8.87 -20.17
N ILE A 156 -16.23 -8.10 -21.05
CA ILE A 156 -15.09 -7.24 -20.68
C ILE A 156 -15.51 -6.18 -19.66
N GLN A 157 -16.71 -5.60 -19.81
CA GLN A 157 -17.23 -4.64 -18.85
C GLN A 157 -17.42 -5.28 -17.47
N GLN A 158 -18.01 -6.47 -17.41
CA GLN A 158 -18.19 -7.19 -16.15
C GLN A 158 -16.85 -7.56 -15.49
N LEU A 159 -15.91 -8.10 -16.26
CA LEU A 159 -14.55 -8.40 -15.77
C LEU A 159 -13.84 -7.15 -15.25
N SER A 160 -14.01 -6.01 -15.93
CA SER A 160 -13.41 -4.73 -15.52
C SER A 160 -13.99 -4.25 -14.20
N ILE A 161 -15.31 -4.36 -14.01
CA ILE A 161 -15.99 -4.04 -12.73
C ILE A 161 -15.46 -4.94 -11.60
N ASP A 162 -15.34 -6.25 -11.85
CA ASP A 162 -14.86 -7.19 -10.85
C ASP A 162 -13.38 -6.94 -10.48
N LEU A 163 -12.54 -6.63 -11.47
CA LEU A 163 -11.16 -6.23 -11.25
C LEU A 163 -11.10 -4.94 -10.42
N GLN A 164 -11.83 -3.89 -10.82
CA GLN A 164 -11.89 -2.61 -10.11
C GLN A 164 -12.32 -2.79 -8.65
N LYS A 165 -13.32 -3.65 -8.40
CA LYS A 165 -13.76 -3.97 -7.04
C LYS A 165 -12.66 -4.61 -6.21
N LYS A 166 -11.97 -5.63 -6.74
CA LYS A 166 -10.87 -6.30 -6.03
C LYS A 166 -9.69 -5.36 -5.79
N MET A 167 -9.35 -4.52 -6.78
CA MET A 167 -8.33 -3.48 -6.65
C MET A 167 -8.71 -2.43 -5.60
N GLY A 168 -9.98 -2.02 -5.56
CA GLY A 168 -10.51 -1.12 -4.54
C GLY A 168 -10.40 -1.71 -3.14
N GLN A 169 -10.75 -2.99 -2.96
CA GLN A 169 -10.60 -3.70 -1.68
C GLN A 169 -9.15 -3.77 -1.23
N LEU A 170 -8.23 -4.06 -2.15
CA LEU A 170 -6.80 -4.12 -1.88
C LEU A 170 -6.24 -2.77 -1.42
N SER A 171 -6.66 -1.69 -2.08
CA SER A 171 -6.30 -0.32 -1.71
C SER A 171 -6.87 0.07 -0.33
N GLN A 172 -8.13 -0.28 -0.07
CA GLN A 172 -8.80 0.04 1.19
C GLN A 172 -8.22 -0.71 2.39
N ARG A 173 -7.79 -1.97 2.20
CA ARG A 173 -7.27 -2.87 3.24
C ARG A 173 -6.27 -2.17 4.17
N ASP A 174 -5.34 -1.43 3.58
CA ASP A 174 -4.21 -0.83 4.31
C ASP A 174 -4.31 0.70 4.43
N SER A 175 -5.39 1.30 3.91
CA SER A 175 -5.55 2.76 3.80
C SER A 175 -5.47 3.47 5.16
N MET A 176 -6.14 2.94 6.18
CA MET A 176 -6.12 3.49 7.55
C MET A 176 -4.72 3.41 8.17
N ARG A 177 -3.99 2.31 7.93
CA ARG A 177 -2.64 2.12 8.45
C ARG A 177 -1.66 3.10 7.80
N LEU A 178 -1.73 3.24 6.48
CA LEU A 178 -0.93 4.21 5.72
C LEU A 178 -1.23 5.66 6.15
N ALA A 179 -2.51 6.00 6.35
CA ALA A 179 -2.91 7.31 6.86
C ALA A 179 -2.33 7.59 8.26
N THR A 180 -2.43 6.60 9.16
CA THR A 180 -1.88 6.71 10.52
C THR A 180 -0.36 6.93 10.51
N TYR A 181 0.36 6.23 9.62
CA TYR A 181 1.80 6.43 9.45
C TYR A 181 2.15 7.81 8.93
N TYR A 182 1.44 8.28 7.89
CA TYR A 182 1.60 9.62 7.36
C TYR A 182 1.34 10.69 8.43
N ASP A 183 0.18 10.66 9.09
CA ASP A 183 -0.21 11.66 10.08
C ASP A 183 0.75 11.67 11.27
N GLY A 184 1.18 10.49 11.72
CA GLY A 184 2.16 10.34 12.79
C GLY A 184 3.51 10.97 12.46
N MET A 185 4.05 10.73 11.26
CA MET A 185 5.34 11.32 10.85
C MET A 185 5.24 12.85 10.71
N ASN A 186 4.16 13.36 10.12
CA ASN A 186 3.95 14.80 9.99
C ASN A 186 3.86 15.50 11.35
N LYS A 187 3.13 14.88 12.30
CA LYS A 187 2.99 15.38 13.66
C LYS A 187 4.32 15.36 14.41
N ASP A 188 5.04 14.24 14.40
CA ASP A 188 6.24 14.05 15.22
C ASP A 188 7.41 14.92 14.74
N TYR A 189 7.51 15.14 13.43
CA TYR A 189 8.59 15.95 12.82
C TYR A 189 8.20 17.42 12.57
N SER A 190 6.95 17.79 12.84
CA SER A 190 6.36 19.09 12.49
C SER A 190 6.63 19.45 11.03
N ILE A 191 6.22 18.57 10.12
CA ILE A 191 6.40 18.70 8.66
C ILE A 191 5.10 18.46 7.90
N THR A 192 5.16 18.71 6.59
CA THR A 192 4.13 18.33 5.61
C THR A 192 4.78 17.50 4.51
N LEU A 193 4.71 16.19 4.65
CA LEU A 193 5.15 15.23 3.66
C LEU A 193 4.25 15.30 2.41
N PRO A 194 4.83 15.17 1.20
CA PRO A 194 4.07 15.18 -0.04
C PRO A 194 3.10 14.01 -0.12
N ARG A 195 1.87 14.23 -0.61
CA ARG A 195 0.92 13.14 -0.92
C ARG A 195 0.98 12.70 -2.38
N THR A 196 1.53 13.56 -3.21
CA THR A 196 1.81 13.37 -4.63
C THR A 196 3.25 13.79 -4.88
N ALA A 197 3.93 13.20 -5.85
CA ALA A 197 5.33 13.47 -6.13
C ALA A 197 5.52 14.87 -6.74
N GLY A 198 4.42 15.57 -7.03
CA GLY A 198 4.46 16.95 -7.50
C GLY A 198 5.41 17.07 -8.67
N ILE A 199 5.27 16.18 -9.66
CA ILE A 199 5.95 16.34 -10.95
C ILE A 199 5.67 17.78 -11.36
N ARG A 200 6.72 18.60 -11.40
CA ARG A 200 6.60 19.98 -11.85
C ARG A 200 5.90 19.92 -13.20
N LYS A 201 4.86 20.73 -13.35
CA LYS A 201 4.25 21.03 -14.64
C LYS A 201 5.23 21.88 -15.46
N ASP A 202 6.40 21.36 -15.74
CA ASP A 202 7.35 22.00 -16.63
C ASP A 202 7.65 20.95 -17.71
N GLU A 203 7.34 21.31 -18.95
CA GLU A 203 7.53 20.58 -20.22
C GLU A 203 6.31 19.77 -20.73
N GLU A 204 5.25 20.50 -21.09
CA GLU A 204 4.52 20.28 -22.36
C GLU A 204 5.15 21.13 -23.46
#